data_AF-A0A8T5YNH9-F1
#
_entry.id   AF-A0A8T5YNH9-F1
#
_cell.length_a   1.000
_cell.length_b   1.000
_cell.length_c   1.000
_cell.angle_alpha   90.00
_cell.angle_beta   90.00
_cell.angle_gamma   90.00
#
_symmetry.space_group_name_H-M   'P 1'
#
loop_
_entity.id
_entity.type
_entity.pdbx_description
1 polymer ?
#
loop_
_entity_poly.entity_id
_entity_poly.type
_entity_poly.pdbx_seq_one_letter_code
_entity_poly.pdbx_strand_id
1 'polypeptide(L)'
;MSTLGHQYDNSLVSNAFGFLRLPMNFQPYDSDADWVITGVPFDMATSGRAGGRHGPAAIRQVSTNLAWEHNRFPWNFDMRERLNVVDCGDLVYAFGDAREMSEKLQAHAEKLLAAGKRMLSFGGDHFVTLPLLRAHAKHFGKMALVHFDAHTDTYANGCEFDH
;
A
#
# COMPACT_ATOMS: atom_id res chain seq x y z
N MET A 1 -4.52 21.38 -5.72
CA MET A 1 -3.37 21.11 -6.60
C MET A 1 -2.13 21.75 -5.98
N SER A 2 -1.13 20.92 -5.65
CA SER A 2 0.08 21.32 -4.92
C SER A 2 1.30 21.32 -5.84
N THR A 3 1.15 21.88 -7.03
CA THR A 3 2.23 22.06 -8.00
C THR A 3 2.77 23.48 -7.91
N LEU A 4 4.00 23.68 -8.36
CA LEU A 4 4.59 25.01 -8.47
C LEU A 4 3.69 25.89 -9.36
N GLY A 5 3.26 27.03 -8.84
CA GLY A 5 2.38 27.96 -9.56
C GLY A 5 0.94 27.48 -9.74
N HIS A 6 0.49 26.46 -8.98
CA HIS A 6 -0.88 25.92 -9.01
C HIS A 6 -1.35 25.44 -10.39
N GLN A 7 -0.42 24.99 -11.24
CA GLN A 7 -0.74 24.50 -12.57
C GLN A 7 -1.21 23.05 -12.56
N TYR A 8 -2.12 22.69 -13.46
CA TYR A 8 -2.46 21.29 -13.68
C TYR A 8 -1.26 20.56 -14.28
N ASP A 9 -0.79 19.50 -13.62
CA ASP A 9 0.29 18.66 -14.12
C ASP A 9 -0.31 17.39 -14.74
N ASN A 10 -0.11 17.22 -16.04
CA ASN A 10 -0.46 16.03 -16.83
C ASN A 10 0.77 15.29 -17.40
N SER A 11 1.98 15.73 -17.04
CA SER A 11 3.23 15.11 -17.47
C SER A 11 3.28 13.65 -17.00
N LEU A 12 3.95 12.78 -17.76
CA LEU A 12 4.17 11.40 -17.32
C LEU A 12 5.46 11.25 -16.49
N VAL A 13 6.27 12.31 -16.40
CA VAL A 13 7.66 12.24 -15.92
C VAL A 13 8.02 13.22 -14.81
N SER A 14 7.17 14.21 -14.52
CA SER A 14 7.40 15.18 -13.43
C SER A 14 6.58 14.86 -12.19
N ASN A 15 6.94 15.43 -11.05
CA ASN A 15 6.14 15.42 -9.82
C ASN A 15 5.51 14.05 -9.48
N ALA A 16 6.27 12.97 -9.68
CA ALA A 16 5.89 11.59 -9.36
C ALA A 16 6.01 11.34 -7.84
N PHE A 17 5.42 12.25 -7.06
CA PHE A 17 5.39 12.17 -5.61
C PHE A 17 4.19 11.30 -5.21
N GLY A 18 4.48 10.14 -4.60
CA GLY A 18 3.43 9.19 -4.20
C GLY A 18 2.76 8.48 -5.38
N PHE A 19 1.66 7.80 -5.08
CA PHE A 19 0.85 7.05 -6.04
C PHE A 19 -0.16 7.96 -6.75
N LEU A 20 -0.24 7.88 -8.08
CA LEU A 20 -1.19 8.61 -8.94
C LEU A 20 -1.20 10.15 -8.75
N ARG A 21 -0.14 10.70 -8.14
CA ARG A 21 -0.07 12.10 -7.66
C ARG A 21 -1.16 12.46 -6.65
N LEU A 22 -1.64 11.47 -5.91
CA LEU A 22 -2.55 11.71 -4.79
C LEU A 22 -1.83 12.51 -3.69
N PRO A 23 -2.58 13.27 -2.87
CA PRO A 23 -1.99 14.02 -1.78
C PRO A 23 -1.15 13.12 -0.86
N MET A 24 0.06 13.58 -0.54
CA MET A 24 0.88 12.95 0.48
C MET A 24 0.41 13.40 1.86
N ASN A 25 0.24 12.45 2.79
CA ASN A 25 -0.11 12.75 4.18
C ASN A 25 0.56 11.75 5.14
N PHE A 26 1.54 12.23 5.91
CA PHE A 26 2.29 11.43 6.88
C PHE A 26 1.62 11.33 8.26
N GLN A 27 0.42 11.89 8.42
CA GLN A 27 -0.45 11.77 9.60
C GLN A 27 -1.80 11.16 9.20
N PRO A 28 -1.81 9.93 8.61
CA PRO A 28 -3.01 9.38 7.98
C PRO A 28 -4.12 9.02 8.97
N TYR A 29 -3.82 8.86 10.27
CA TYR A 29 -4.80 8.44 11.26
C TYR A 29 -5.85 9.51 11.56
N ASP A 30 -5.44 10.78 11.53
CA ASP A 30 -6.28 11.93 11.90
C ASP A 30 -6.73 12.73 10.66
N SER A 31 -6.42 12.22 9.46
CA SER A 31 -6.83 12.84 8.19
C SER A 31 -8.31 12.62 7.88
N ASP A 32 -8.84 13.37 6.93
CA ASP A 32 -10.17 13.18 6.32
C ASP A 32 -10.19 12.10 5.21
N ALA A 33 -9.08 11.37 5.03
CA ALA A 33 -8.99 10.32 4.01
C ALA A 33 -9.80 9.08 4.39
N ASP A 34 -10.53 8.54 3.41
CA ASP A 34 -11.23 7.26 3.48
C ASP A 34 -10.28 6.09 3.20
N TRP A 35 -9.30 6.31 2.33
CA TRP A 35 -8.32 5.32 1.90
C TRP A 35 -6.90 5.82 2.15
N VAL A 36 -6.07 4.94 2.70
CA VAL A 36 -4.67 5.22 2.99
C VAL A 36 -3.80 4.22 2.24
N ILE A 37 -2.90 4.76 1.44
CA ILE A 37 -1.90 3.99 0.71
C ILE A 37 -0.64 3.91 1.56
N THR A 38 -0.18 2.68 1.81
CA THR A 38 1.02 2.41 2.61
C THR A 38 1.94 1.47 1.85
N GLY A 39 3.18 1.87 1.61
CA GLY A 39 4.20 0.97 1.09
C GLY A 39 4.86 0.16 2.20
N VAL A 40 5.22 -1.08 1.92
CA VAL A 40 5.88 -2.00 2.84
C VAL A 40 7.09 -2.60 2.12
N PRO A 41 8.24 -1.90 2.09
CA PRO A 41 9.42 -2.30 1.32
C PRO A 41 10.19 -3.47 1.98
N PHE A 42 9.58 -4.65 2.02
CA PHE A 42 10.08 -5.84 2.69
C PHE A 42 10.17 -7.03 1.72
N ASP A 43 11.29 -7.75 1.70
CA ASP A 43 11.41 -9.01 0.95
C ASP A 43 12.29 -10.06 1.64
N MET A 44 12.36 -10.02 2.98
CA MET A 44 13.22 -10.92 3.75
C MET A 44 12.62 -12.31 3.97
N ALA A 45 11.34 -12.51 3.63
CA ALA A 45 10.70 -13.83 3.60
C ALA A 45 10.83 -14.50 2.22
N THR A 46 11.44 -13.82 1.24
CA THR A 46 11.59 -14.35 -0.12
C THR A 46 12.49 -15.58 -0.14
N SER A 47 11.95 -16.70 -0.64
CA SER A 47 12.67 -17.98 -0.79
C SER A 47 13.52 -18.07 -2.08
N GLY A 48 13.24 -17.21 -3.07
CA GLY A 48 13.88 -17.21 -4.38
C GLY A 48 14.66 -15.93 -4.67
N ARG A 49 14.27 -15.22 -5.75
CA ARG A 49 14.93 -13.98 -6.17
C ARG A 49 14.36 -12.79 -5.38
N ALA A 50 15.19 -12.16 -4.56
CA ALA A 50 14.86 -10.91 -3.88
C ALA A 50 14.68 -9.74 -4.87
N GLY A 51 14.12 -8.63 -4.38
CA GLY A 51 13.86 -7.41 -5.15
C GLY A 51 12.49 -6.80 -4.86
N GLY A 52 11.58 -7.56 -4.24
CA GLY A 52 10.25 -7.11 -3.85
C GLY A 52 10.27 -5.84 -3.00
N ARG A 53 11.30 -5.64 -2.17
CA ARG A 53 11.45 -4.42 -1.34
C ARG A 53 11.45 -3.11 -2.13
N HIS A 54 11.76 -3.15 -3.43
CA HIS A 54 11.73 -1.98 -4.32
C HIS A 54 10.36 -1.73 -4.98
N GLY A 55 9.40 -2.64 -4.79
CA GLY A 55 8.06 -2.61 -5.34
C GLY A 55 7.29 -1.32 -5.04
N PRO A 56 7.20 -0.83 -3.79
CA PRO A 56 6.42 0.35 -3.47
C PRO A 56 6.89 1.60 -4.24
N ALA A 57 8.20 1.80 -4.34
CA ALA A 57 8.78 2.90 -5.10
C ALA A 57 8.53 2.74 -6.60
N ALA A 58 8.73 1.55 -7.15
CA ALA A 58 8.49 1.28 -8.57
C ALA A 58 7.03 1.49 -8.98
N ILE A 59 6.07 1.04 -8.16
CA ILE A 59 4.63 1.24 -8.36
C ILE A 59 4.30 2.74 -8.40
N ARG A 60 4.81 3.52 -7.44
CA ARG A 60 4.60 4.98 -7.43
C ARG A 60 5.15 5.64 -8.69
N GLN A 61 6.38 5.30 -9.08
CA GLN A 61 7.02 5.87 -10.27
C GLN A 61 6.23 5.58 -11.55
N VAL A 62 5.80 4.33 -11.77
CA VAL A 62 5.06 3.99 -12.99
C VAL A 62 3.63 4.52 -12.99
N SER A 63 3.04 4.77 -11.81
CA SER A 63 1.65 5.23 -11.67
C SER A 63 1.36 6.59 -12.33
N THR A 64 2.37 7.41 -12.63
CA THR A 64 2.19 8.66 -13.38
C THR A 64 1.59 8.44 -14.77
N ASN A 65 1.82 7.28 -15.38
CA ASN A 65 1.20 6.86 -16.64
C ASN A 65 -0.33 6.73 -16.54
N LEU A 66 -0.87 6.64 -15.33
CA LEU A 66 -2.31 6.59 -15.03
C LEU A 66 -2.81 7.88 -14.35
N ALA A 67 -1.94 8.86 -14.14
CA ALA A 67 -2.29 10.08 -13.41
C ALA A 67 -2.92 11.15 -14.33
N TRP A 68 -2.52 11.19 -15.60
CA TRP A 68 -3.03 12.15 -16.61
C TRP A 68 -4.46 11.87 -17.05
N GLU A 69 -4.92 10.63 -16.93
CA GLU A 69 -6.29 10.23 -17.25
C GLU A 69 -7.20 10.45 -16.04
N HIS A 70 -8.32 11.14 -16.26
CA HIS A 70 -9.37 11.34 -15.26
C HIS A 70 -10.17 10.05 -15.04
N ASN A 71 -10.80 9.57 -16.11
CA ASN A 71 -11.65 8.39 -16.08
C ASN A 71 -10.88 7.18 -16.60
N ARG A 72 -10.52 6.24 -15.72
CA ARG A 72 -9.80 5.04 -16.12
C ARG A 72 -10.75 4.05 -16.79
N PHE A 73 -10.42 3.56 -17.98
CA PHE A 73 -11.23 2.52 -18.63
C PHE A 73 -11.42 1.29 -17.70
N PRO A 74 -12.63 0.69 -17.62
CA PRO A 74 -13.87 1.00 -18.33
C PRO A 74 -14.79 2.00 -17.58
N TRP A 75 -14.29 2.65 -16.53
CA TRP A 75 -15.08 3.55 -15.69
C TRP A 75 -15.38 4.88 -16.37
N ASN A 76 -16.57 5.42 -16.10
CA ASN A 76 -17.03 6.71 -16.61
C ASN A 76 -16.94 7.84 -15.56
N PHE A 77 -16.08 7.68 -14.56
CA PHE A 77 -15.91 8.64 -13.47
C PHE A 77 -14.45 8.79 -13.04
N ASP A 78 -14.10 9.95 -12.49
CA ASP A 78 -12.81 10.17 -11.85
C ASP A 78 -12.89 9.67 -10.40
N MET A 79 -11.98 8.76 -10.05
CA MET A 79 -11.88 8.22 -8.69
C MET A 79 -11.64 9.33 -7.65
N ARG A 80 -10.93 10.39 -8.02
CA ARG A 80 -10.55 11.51 -7.15
C ARG A 80 -11.74 12.37 -6.72
N GLU A 81 -12.85 12.30 -7.45
CA GLU A 81 -14.10 12.99 -7.10
C GLU A 81 -14.99 12.16 -6.16
N ARG A 82 -14.66 10.88 -5.96
CA ARG A 82 -15.50 9.92 -5.22
C ARG A 82 -14.86 9.39 -3.95
N LEU A 83 -13.53 9.43 -3.84
CA LEU A 83 -12.79 8.88 -2.71
C LEU A 83 -11.76 9.89 -2.22
N ASN A 84 -11.71 10.11 -0.91
CA ASN A 84 -10.60 10.81 -0.29
C ASN A 84 -9.46 9.82 -0.05
N VAL A 85 -8.40 9.90 -0.88
CA VAL A 85 -7.27 8.98 -0.84
C VAL A 85 -5.98 9.75 -0.59
N VAL A 86 -5.16 9.26 0.33
CA VAL A 86 -3.82 9.79 0.60
C VAL A 86 -2.76 8.71 0.47
N ASP A 87 -1.55 9.09 0.02
CA ASP A 87 -0.35 8.28 0.13
C ASP A 87 0.43 8.69 1.39
N CYS A 88 0.58 7.78 2.35
CA CYS A 88 1.30 8.06 3.59
C CYS A 88 2.78 7.66 3.55
N GLY A 89 3.29 7.29 2.37
CA GLY A 89 4.66 6.82 2.21
C GLY A 89 4.82 5.36 2.64
N ASP A 90 5.98 5.04 3.20
CA ASP A 90 6.35 3.67 3.55
C ASP A 90 6.31 3.46 5.06
N LEU A 91 5.96 2.25 5.49
CA LEU A 91 6.07 1.85 6.88
C LEU A 91 7.55 1.85 7.30
N VAL A 92 7.86 2.58 8.37
CA VAL A 92 9.22 2.64 8.92
C VAL A 92 9.38 1.59 10.02
N TYR A 93 10.33 0.68 9.82
CA TYR A 93 10.76 -0.36 10.77
C TYR A 93 12.28 -0.49 10.72
N ALA A 94 12.88 -1.15 11.70
CA ALA A 94 14.31 -1.42 11.77
C ALA A 94 14.70 -2.33 10.61
N PHE A 95 15.59 -1.83 9.76
CA PHE A 95 16.00 -2.56 8.57
C PHE A 95 16.68 -3.87 8.96
N GLY A 96 16.20 -4.99 8.43
CA GLY A 96 16.67 -6.32 8.82
C GLY A 96 15.82 -7.02 9.88
N ASP A 97 14.87 -6.34 10.52
CA ASP A 97 14.02 -6.93 11.56
C ASP A 97 12.63 -7.32 11.02
N ALA A 98 12.46 -8.60 10.71
CA ALA A 98 11.19 -9.13 10.21
C ALA A 98 10.09 -9.14 11.26
N ARG A 99 10.46 -9.29 12.54
CA ARG A 99 9.50 -9.30 13.64
C ARG A 99 8.95 -7.92 13.87
N GLU A 100 9.82 -6.93 14.01
CA GLU A 100 9.40 -5.54 14.21
C GLU A 100 8.61 -5.01 13.01
N MET A 101 9.00 -5.37 11.78
CA MET A 101 8.21 -5.07 10.58
C MET A 101 6.78 -5.60 10.71
N SER A 102 6.63 -6.89 11.05
CA SER A 102 5.33 -7.56 11.18
C SER A 102 4.48 -6.92 12.27
N GLU A 103 5.06 -6.66 13.45
CA GLU A 103 4.38 -6.02 14.58
C GLU A 103 3.94 -4.59 14.25
N LYS A 104 4.83 -3.78 13.65
CA LYS A 104 4.51 -2.40 13.27
C LYS A 104 3.47 -2.33 12.15
N LEU A 105 3.54 -3.23 11.18
CA LEU A 105 2.57 -3.27 10.08
C LEU A 105 1.18 -3.65 10.58
N GLN A 106 1.10 -4.66 11.46
CA GLN A 106 -0.17 -5.02 12.09
C GLN A 106 -0.72 -3.85 12.91
N ALA A 107 0.10 -3.22 13.77
CA ALA A 107 -0.33 -2.08 14.58
C ALA A 107 -0.78 -0.87 13.74
N HIS A 108 -0.07 -0.58 12.65
CA HIS A 108 -0.44 0.46 11.69
C HIS A 108 -1.82 0.17 11.08
N ALA A 109 -2.04 -1.06 10.62
CA ALA A 109 -3.31 -1.47 10.04
C ALA A 109 -4.46 -1.43 11.05
N GLU A 110 -4.25 -1.94 12.26
CA GLU A 110 -5.25 -1.88 13.34
C GLU A 110 -5.65 -0.43 13.64
N LYS A 111 -4.69 0.50 13.69
CA LYS A 111 -4.95 1.91 13.95
C LYS A 111 -5.74 2.59 12.82
N LEU A 112 -5.43 2.29 11.56
CA LEU A 112 -6.20 2.81 10.41
C LEU A 112 -7.64 2.29 10.41
N LEU A 113 -7.82 0.98 10.62
CA LEU A 113 -9.14 0.35 10.67
C LEU A 113 -9.99 0.90 11.84
N ALA A 114 -9.38 1.10 13.01
CA ALA A 114 -10.05 1.71 14.15
C ALA A 114 -10.52 3.15 13.88
N ALA A 115 -9.81 3.87 13.00
CA ALA A 115 -10.20 5.20 12.53
C ALA A 115 -11.24 5.17 11.38
N GLY A 116 -11.79 4.00 11.04
CA GLY A 116 -12.77 3.83 9.96
C GLY A 116 -12.19 3.90 8.55
N LYS A 117 -10.86 3.82 8.42
CA LYS A 117 -10.15 3.96 7.14
C LYS A 117 -9.94 2.61 6.47
N ARG A 118 -9.76 2.64 5.16
CA ARG A 118 -9.41 1.47 4.33
C ARG A 118 -7.95 1.55 3.90
N MET A 119 -7.35 0.39 3.64
CA MET A 119 -5.95 0.30 3.26
C MET A 119 -5.78 -0.17 1.82
N LEU A 120 -4.83 0.45 1.12
CA LEU A 120 -4.22 -0.09 -0.09
C LEU A 120 -2.72 -0.21 0.16
N SER A 121 -2.22 -1.42 0.30
CA SER A 121 -0.81 -1.66 0.62
C SER A 121 -0.03 -2.05 -0.62
N PHE A 122 1.15 -1.46 -0.78
CA PHE A 122 2.13 -1.91 -1.77
C PHE A 122 3.18 -2.72 -1.05
N GLY A 123 3.21 -4.02 -1.30
CA GLY A 123 4.17 -4.90 -0.67
C GLY A 123 5.56 -4.78 -1.27
N GLY A 124 6.48 -5.46 -0.59
CA GLY A 124 7.41 -6.32 -1.30
C GLY A 124 6.84 -7.73 -1.37
N ASP A 125 7.50 -8.72 -0.78
CA ASP A 125 7.05 -10.11 -0.85
C ASP A 125 5.69 -10.37 -0.17
N HIS A 126 5.07 -11.51 -0.47
CA HIS A 126 3.69 -11.79 -0.07
C HIS A 126 3.53 -11.95 1.46
N PHE A 127 4.61 -12.17 2.21
CA PHE A 127 4.55 -12.29 3.66
C PHE A 127 3.93 -11.06 4.34
N VAL A 128 4.09 -9.86 3.76
CA VAL A 128 3.49 -8.62 4.30
C VAL A 128 1.96 -8.70 4.44
N THR A 129 1.31 -9.61 3.70
CA THR A 129 -0.13 -9.86 3.78
C THR A 129 -0.52 -10.49 5.12
N LEU A 130 0.34 -11.28 5.77
CA LEU A 130 0.03 -11.94 7.05
C LEU A 130 -0.32 -10.94 8.18
N PRO A 131 0.54 -9.96 8.54
CA PRO A 131 0.20 -8.96 9.56
C PRO A 131 -1.01 -8.09 9.16
N LEU A 132 -1.19 -7.80 7.87
CA LEU A 132 -2.37 -7.09 7.37
C LEU A 132 -3.66 -7.90 7.60
N LEU A 133 -3.66 -9.18 7.26
CA LEU A 133 -4.80 -10.07 7.48
C LEU A 133 -5.10 -10.27 8.96
N ARG A 134 -4.07 -10.35 9.82
CA ARG A 134 -4.26 -10.42 11.29
C ARG A 134 -5.00 -9.18 11.81
N ALA A 135 -4.59 -7.98 11.39
CA ALA A 135 -5.27 -6.74 11.77
C ALA A 135 -6.72 -6.69 11.25
N HIS A 136 -6.94 -7.06 9.99
CA HIS A 136 -8.27 -7.05 9.38
C HIS A 136 -9.20 -8.12 10.00
N ALA A 137 -8.70 -9.32 10.26
CA ALA A 137 -9.47 -10.39 10.90
C ALA A 137 -9.86 -10.02 12.34
N LYS A 138 -8.98 -9.31 13.07
CA LYS A 138 -9.28 -8.78 14.39
C LYS A 138 -10.40 -7.73 14.35
N HIS A 139 -10.45 -6.91 13.31
CA HIS A 139 -11.45 -5.84 13.16
C HIS A 139 -12.80 -6.33 12.60
N PHE A 140 -12.78 -7.18 11.57
CA PHE A 140 -13.98 -7.61 10.84
C PHE A 140 -14.44 -9.06 11.16
N GLY A 141 -13.63 -9.84 11.89
CA GLY A 141 -13.87 -11.26 12.13
C GLY A 141 -13.44 -12.13 10.95
N LYS A 142 -14.17 -13.24 10.71
CA LYS A 142 -13.87 -14.15 9.59
C LYS A 142 -14.13 -13.46 8.25
N MET A 143 -13.14 -13.48 7.37
CA MET A 143 -13.20 -12.84 6.05
C MET A 143 -13.10 -13.86 4.92
N ALA A 144 -13.58 -13.47 3.73
CA ALA A 144 -13.23 -14.13 2.48
C ALA A 144 -11.94 -13.52 1.93
N LEU A 145 -11.08 -14.35 1.34
CA LEU A 145 -9.88 -13.91 0.64
C LEU A 145 -10.06 -14.18 -0.86
N VAL A 146 -9.92 -13.13 -1.67
CA VAL A 146 -9.77 -13.26 -3.12
C VAL A 146 -8.29 -13.09 -3.42
N HIS A 147 -7.61 -14.19 -3.71
CA HIS A 147 -6.15 -14.26 -3.88
C HIS A 147 -5.82 -14.59 -5.33
N PHE A 148 -5.09 -13.68 -5.97
CA PHE A 148 -4.56 -13.86 -7.32
C PHE A 148 -3.07 -14.09 -7.22
N ASP A 149 -2.65 -15.33 -7.42
CA ASP A 149 -1.24 -15.70 -7.36
C ASP A 149 -1.01 -16.97 -8.19
N ALA A 150 0.23 -17.18 -8.63
CA ALA A 150 0.66 -18.43 -9.22
C ALA A 150 0.88 -19.53 -8.16
N HIS A 151 1.08 -19.14 -6.90
CA HIS A 151 1.32 -20.04 -5.76
C HIS A 151 0.20 -19.91 -4.72
N THR A 152 -0.02 -20.96 -3.93
CA THR A 152 -1.11 -20.94 -2.95
C THR A 152 -0.75 -20.23 -1.65
N ASP A 153 0.55 -20.12 -1.33
CA ASP A 153 1.07 -19.53 -0.08
C ASP A 153 0.43 -20.10 1.20
N THR A 154 0.25 -21.43 1.22
CA THR A 154 -0.40 -22.18 2.32
C THR A 154 0.44 -23.37 2.79
N TYR A 155 1.76 -23.30 2.66
CA TYR A 155 2.66 -24.43 2.93
C TYR A 155 2.89 -24.62 4.44
N ALA A 156 3.02 -25.88 4.87
CA ALA A 156 3.11 -26.23 6.31
C ALA A 156 4.54 -26.28 6.87
N ASN A 157 5.56 -26.08 6.03
CA ASN A 157 6.98 -26.33 6.31
C ASN A 157 7.83 -25.06 6.42
N GLY A 158 7.20 -23.90 6.61
CA GLY A 158 7.85 -22.60 6.74
C GLY A 158 8.46 -22.31 8.12
N CYS A 159 9.14 -21.18 8.22
CA CYS A 159 9.56 -20.58 9.49
C CYS A 159 8.58 -19.49 9.96
N GLU A 160 8.92 -18.76 11.03
CA GLU A 160 8.08 -17.65 11.53
C GLU A 160 7.84 -16.55 10.48
N PHE A 161 8.80 -16.35 9.58
CA PHE A 161 8.80 -15.34 8.52
C PHE A 161 9.04 -16.03 7.17
N ASP A 162 8.00 -16.68 6.66
CA ASP A 162 8.02 -17.40 5.38
C ASP A 162 7.00 -16.79 4.41
N HIS A 163 7.32 -16.84 3.12
CA HIS A 163 6.44 -16.37 2.06
C HIS A 163 5.17 -17.22 1.95
#